data_AF-A0AAJ4XCI7-F1
#
_entry.id   AF-A0AAJ4XCI7-F1
#
_cell.length_a   1.000
_cell.length_b   1.000
_cell.length_c   1.000
_cell.angle_alpha   90.00
_cell.angle_beta   90.00
_cell.angle_gamma   90.00
#
_symmetry.space_group_name_H-M   'P 1'
#
loop_
_entity.id
_entity.type
_entity.pdbx_description
1 polymer ?
#
loop_
_entity_poly.entity_id
_entity_poly.type
_entity_poly.pdbx_seq_one_letter_code
_entity_poly.pdbx_strand_id
1 'polypeptide(L)'
;MKSFDFYKSLYERELKRRHDLDSLINLPLTLITALVTVIGFITKNHELHFCKLDFFTFMLTLTSISIIISIYFLTASFNNLFVGYGYRNFAYTEKLRQYEKEIDKFNNAVTDDKKIDYENKLIERMNKITDYNIILNDKRSRFLYYAKTTIIISLFLTGILFFIKSIYY
;
A
#
# COMPACT_ATOMS: atom_id res chain seq x y z
N MET A 1 11.43 -25.53 18.12
CA MET A 1 12.50 -24.50 17.95
C MET A 1 12.85 -24.15 16.50
N LYS A 2 13.62 -24.94 15.71
CA LYS A 2 14.04 -24.50 14.35
C LYS A 2 12.89 -24.10 13.42
N SER A 3 11.77 -24.84 13.45
CA SER A 3 10.59 -24.53 12.65
C SER A 3 9.86 -23.30 13.15
N PHE A 4 9.64 -23.18 14.47
CA PHE A 4 8.98 -22.01 15.06
C PHE A 4 9.72 -20.71 14.73
N ASP A 5 11.04 -20.69 14.92
CA ASP A 5 11.85 -19.50 14.64
C ASP A 5 11.80 -19.12 13.15
N PHE A 6 11.78 -20.10 12.26
CA PHE A 6 11.59 -19.88 10.83
C PHE A 6 10.23 -19.19 10.54
N TYR A 7 9.12 -19.75 11.03
CA TYR A 7 7.79 -19.18 10.79
C TYR A 7 7.59 -17.82 11.45
N LYS A 8 8.17 -17.63 12.63
CA LYS A 8 8.23 -16.33 13.31
C LYS A 8 8.95 -15.29 12.46
N SER A 9 10.10 -15.64 11.86
CA SER A 9 10.84 -14.72 10.99
C SER A 9 10.04 -14.32 9.74
N LEU A 10 9.27 -15.24 9.16
CA LEU A 10 8.39 -14.94 8.02
C LEU A 10 7.28 -13.97 8.42
N TYR A 11 6.66 -14.21 9.58
CA TYR A 11 5.61 -13.34 10.14
C TYR A 11 6.14 -11.92 10.42
N GLU A 12 7.27 -11.81 11.11
CA GLU A 12 7.91 -10.53 11.43
C GLU A 12 8.32 -9.76 10.16
N ARG A 13 8.87 -10.46 9.16
CA ARG A 13 9.19 -9.87 7.86
C ARG A 13 7.96 -9.29 7.19
N GLU A 14 6.82 -9.97 7.24
CA GLU A 14 5.58 -9.49 6.62
C GLU A 14 4.97 -8.29 7.35
N LEU A 15 5.07 -8.26 8.69
CA LEU A 15 4.72 -7.07 9.47
C LEU A 15 5.63 -5.89 9.12
N LYS A 16 6.94 -6.11 9.00
CA LYS A 16 7.88 -5.08 8.58
C LYS A 16 7.54 -4.56 7.18
N ARG A 17 7.24 -5.46 6.23
CA ARG A 17 6.85 -5.10 4.86
C ARG A 17 5.63 -4.17 4.82
N ARG A 18 4.67 -4.35 5.72
CA ARG A 18 3.53 -3.43 5.87
C ARG A 18 4.01 -2.02 6.21
N HIS A 19 4.88 -1.87 7.20
CA HIS A 19 5.43 -0.57 7.60
C HIS A 19 6.30 0.06 6.51
N ASP A 20 7.11 -0.76 5.83
CA ASP A 20 7.90 -0.30 4.69
C ASP A 20 6.98 0.27 3.60
N LEU A 21 5.86 -0.40 3.27
CA LEU A 21 4.86 0.10 2.33
C LEU A 21 4.20 1.41 2.79
N ASP A 22 3.91 1.58 4.08
CA ASP A 22 3.37 2.82 4.64
C ASP A 22 4.36 3.98 4.43
N SER A 23 5.65 3.74 4.67
CA SER A 23 6.71 4.75 4.53
C SER A 23 6.93 5.19 3.08
N LEU A 24 6.76 4.27 2.11
CA LEU A 24 7.02 4.51 0.70
C LEU A 24 5.98 5.43 0.02
N ILE A 25 4.90 5.80 0.72
CA ILE A 25 3.81 6.65 0.20
C ILE A 25 4.18 8.13 0.24
N ASN A 26 5.02 8.53 1.19
CA ASN A 26 5.39 9.93 1.39
C ASN A 26 6.03 10.55 0.13
N LEU A 27 6.98 9.87 -0.50
CA LEU A 27 7.66 10.39 -1.68
C LEU A 27 6.69 10.59 -2.87
N PRO A 28 5.88 9.59 -3.29
CA PRO A 28 4.82 9.79 -4.28
C PRO A 28 3.87 10.94 -3.96
N LEU A 29 3.45 11.07 -2.70
CA LEU A 29 2.57 12.15 -2.27
C LEU A 29 3.24 13.52 -2.48
N THR A 30 4.49 13.68 -2.05
CA THR A 30 5.27 14.91 -2.25
C THR A 30 5.40 15.26 -3.74
N LEU A 31 5.68 14.26 -4.59
CA LEU A 31 5.79 14.47 -6.04
C LEU A 31 4.46 14.92 -6.66
N ILE A 32 3.34 14.33 -6.26
CA ILE A 32 2.01 14.75 -6.72
C ILE A 32 1.74 16.20 -6.28
N THR A 33 2.03 16.55 -5.03
CA THR A 33 1.87 17.93 -4.54
C THR A 33 2.69 18.91 -5.36
N ALA A 34 3.97 18.60 -5.60
CA ALA A 34 4.84 19.44 -6.43
C ALA A 34 4.32 19.58 -7.87
N LEU A 35 3.87 18.48 -8.49
CA LEU A 35 3.26 18.49 -9.83
C LEU A 35 2.04 19.41 -9.90
N VAL A 36 1.12 19.31 -8.94
CA VAL A 36 -0.07 20.18 -8.88
C VAL A 36 0.33 21.64 -8.74
N THR A 37 1.33 21.96 -7.91
CA THR A 37 1.84 23.33 -7.76
C THR A 37 2.45 23.86 -9.07
N VAL A 38 3.31 23.07 -9.72
CA VAL A 38 3.95 23.45 -10.98
C VAL A 38 2.91 23.67 -12.08
N ILE A 39 1.92 22.78 -12.20
CA ILE A 39 0.84 22.93 -13.17
C ILE A 39 0.04 24.20 -12.89
N GLY A 40 -0.33 24.44 -11.63
CA GLY A 40 -1.04 25.66 -11.23
C GLY A 40 -0.26 26.93 -11.58
N PHE A 41 1.07 26.89 -11.49
CA PHE A 41 1.93 27.98 -11.94
C PHE A 41 1.95 28.13 -13.47
N ILE A 42 2.09 27.03 -14.23
CA ILE A 42 2.09 27.05 -15.70
C ILE A 42 0.78 27.60 -16.26
N THR A 43 -0.34 27.24 -15.64
CA THR A 43 -1.68 27.70 -16.04
C THR A 43 -2.03 29.08 -15.53
N LYS A 44 -1.17 29.70 -14.69
CA LYS A 44 -1.41 31.04 -14.17
C LYS A 44 -1.51 32.03 -15.33
N ASN A 45 -2.55 32.86 -15.32
CA ASN A 45 -2.84 33.86 -16.34
C ASN A 45 -3.14 33.30 -17.75
N HIS A 46 -3.46 32.01 -17.89
CA HIS A 46 -3.94 31.45 -19.14
C HIS A 46 -5.48 31.35 -19.11
N GLU A 47 -6.15 31.96 -20.09
CA GLU A 47 -7.60 31.89 -20.23
C GLU A 47 -8.00 30.51 -20.77
N LEU A 48 -8.61 29.68 -19.92
CA LEU A 48 -9.09 28.36 -20.31
C LEU A 48 -10.44 28.49 -21.03
N HIS A 49 -10.43 28.34 -22.36
CA HIS A 49 -11.65 28.29 -23.15
C HIS A 49 -12.09 26.83 -23.39
N PHE A 50 -12.99 26.32 -22.54
CA PHE A 50 -13.47 24.94 -22.59
C PHE A 50 -14.05 24.48 -23.94
N CYS A 51 -14.51 25.40 -24.80
CA CYS A 51 -15.12 25.09 -26.09
C CYS A 51 -14.12 25.06 -27.27
N LYS A 52 -12.87 25.50 -27.07
CA LYS A 52 -11.81 25.46 -28.09
C LYS A 52 -10.65 24.65 -27.55
N LEU A 53 -10.57 23.39 -27.99
CA LEU A 53 -9.46 22.49 -27.67
C LEU A 53 -8.22 22.89 -28.48
N ASP A 54 -7.47 23.86 -27.98
CA ASP A 54 -6.12 24.08 -28.47
C ASP A 54 -5.16 23.01 -27.92
N PHE A 55 -3.97 22.93 -28.52
CA PHE A 55 -2.99 21.91 -28.18
C PHE A 55 -2.52 22.00 -26.72
N PHE A 56 -2.44 23.22 -26.17
CA PHE A 56 -2.08 23.44 -24.77
C PHE A 56 -3.15 22.87 -23.82
N THR A 57 -4.42 23.19 -24.06
CA THR A 57 -5.57 22.70 -23.27
C THR A 57 -5.68 21.17 -23.36
N PHE A 58 -5.40 20.58 -24.52
CA PHE A 58 -5.33 19.13 -24.68
C PHE A 58 -4.23 18.51 -23.80
N MET A 59 -3.01 19.05 -23.85
CA MET A 59 -1.89 18.55 -23.03
C MET A 59 -2.10 18.75 -21.54
N LEU A 60 -2.69 19.88 -21.13
CA LEU A 60 -3.08 20.14 -19.75
C LEU A 60 -4.10 19.11 -19.25
N THR A 61 -5.10 18.79 -20.08
CA THR A 61 -6.13 17.79 -19.76
C THR A 61 -5.50 16.41 -19.59
N LEU A 62 -4.62 16.00 -20.51
CA LEU A 62 -3.92 14.72 -20.45
C LEU A 62 -3.04 14.60 -19.19
N THR A 63 -2.31 15.68 -18.86
CA THR A 63 -1.49 15.76 -17.64
C THR A 63 -2.36 15.64 -16.39
N SER A 64 -3.50 16.33 -16.36
CA SER A 64 -4.43 16.32 -15.22
C SER A 64 -5.02 14.93 -15.00
N ILE A 65 -5.42 14.23 -16.08
CA ILE A 65 -5.91 12.84 -16.02
C ILE A 65 -4.82 11.92 -15.46
N SER A 66 -3.57 12.05 -15.89
CA SER A 66 -2.45 11.24 -15.39
C SER A 66 -2.22 11.43 -13.88
N ILE A 67 -2.36 12.66 -13.38
CA ILE A 67 -2.28 12.96 -11.95
C ILE A 67 -3.45 12.34 -11.18
N ILE A 68 -4.68 12.45 -11.69
CA ILE A 68 -5.86 11.84 -11.05
C ILE A 68 -5.70 10.31 -10.95
N ILE A 69 -5.21 9.66 -12.00
CA ILE A 69 -4.93 8.23 -12.00
C ILE A 69 -3.85 7.89 -10.95
N SER A 70 -2.81 8.73 -10.84
CA SER A 70 -1.76 8.56 -9.82
C SER A 70 -2.32 8.65 -8.40
N ILE A 71 -3.19 9.64 -8.13
CA ILE A 71 -3.85 9.82 -6.84
C ILE A 71 -4.74 8.61 -6.53
N TYR A 72 -5.50 8.12 -7.51
CA TYR A 72 -6.33 6.92 -7.35
C TYR A 72 -5.49 5.72 -6.90
N PHE A 73 -4.41 5.40 -7.62
CA PHE A 73 -3.57 4.25 -7.26
C PHE A 73 -2.83 4.45 -5.95
N LEU A 74 -2.36 5.66 -5.64
CA LEU A 74 -1.71 5.95 -4.37
C LEU A 74 -2.68 5.75 -3.20
N THR A 75 -3.91 6.25 -3.33
CA THR A 75 -4.97 6.10 -2.32
C THR A 75 -5.41 4.65 -2.17
N ALA A 76 -5.51 3.91 -3.29
CA ALA A 76 -5.77 2.47 -3.29
C ALA A 76 -4.66 1.72 -2.53
N SER A 77 -3.39 2.04 -2.79
CA SER A 77 -2.23 1.44 -2.10
C SER A 77 -2.20 1.76 -0.60
N PHE A 78 -2.53 2.99 -0.21
CA PHE A 78 -2.45 3.41 1.18
C PHE A 78 -3.57 2.81 2.02
N ASN A 79 -4.81 3.00 1.56
CA ASN A 79 -5.98 2.81 2.41
C ASN A 79 -7.14 2.10 1.69
N ASN A 80 -6.88 1.38 0.59
CA ASN A 80 -7.89 0.67 -0.19
C ASN A 80 -9.08 1.59 -0.55
N LEU A 81 -8.79 2.81 -1.05
CA LEU A 81 -9.79 3.83 -1.37
C LEU A 81 -10.68 4.20 -0.17
N PHE A 82 -10.05 4.57 0.94
CA PHE A 82 -10.68 5.01 2.20
C PHE A 82 -11.38 3.94 3.02
N VAL A 83 -11.36 2.67 2.60
CA VAL A 83 -11.98 1.55 3.33
C VAL A 83 -11.09 1.02 4.46
N GLY A 84 -9.76 1.11 4.32
CA GLY A 84 -8.82 0.46 5.21
C GLY A 84 -8.47 -0.97 4.80
N TYR A 85 -7.25 -1.37 5.17
CA TYR A 85 -6.79 -2.75 5.02
C TYR A 85 -7.02 -3.52 6.32
N GLY A 86 -7.78 -4.62 6.23
CA GLY A 86 -8.11 -5.49 7.36
C GLY A 86 -6.99 -6.43 7.79
N TYR A 87 -5.80 -5.90 8.10
CA TYR A 87 -4.66 -6.72 8.53
C TYR A 87 -4.98 -7.60 9.74
N ARG A 88 -4.54 -8.85 9.66
CA ARG A 88 -4.71 -9.81 10.76
C ARG A 88 -3.49 -9.77 11.66
N ASN A 89 -3.73 -9.90 12.96
CA ASN A 89 -2.72 -10.01 14.00
C ASN A 89 -3.07 -11.16 14.94
N PHE A 90 -2.12 -11.48 15.82
CA PHE A 90 -2.41 -12.34 16.95
C PHE A 90 -3.46 -11.73 17.89
N ALA A 91 -4.10 -12.61 18.66
CA ALA A 91 -4.88 -12.17 19.80
C ALA A 91 -3.97 -11.52 20.84
N TYR A 92 -4.57 -10.75 21.75
CA TYR A 92 -3.85 -10.17 22.88
C TYR A 92 -3.13 -11.26 23.69
N THR A 93 -1.99 -10.89 24.28
CA THR A 93 -1.11 -11.78 25.02
C THR A 93 -1.82 -12.50 26.16
N GLU A 94 -2.78 -11.84 26.83
CA GLU A 94 -3.63 -12.47 27.85
C GLU A 94 -4.42 -13.65 27.30
N LYS A 95 -5.08 -13.49 26.14
CA LYS A 95 -5.84 -14.58 25.49
C LYS A 95 -4.92 -15.70 25.02
N LEU A 96 -3.72 -15.37 24.54
CA LEU A 96 -2.72 -16.39 24.19
C LEU A 96 -2.29 -17.22 25.40
N ARG A 97 -2.10 -16.56 26.56
CA ARG A 97 -1.76 -17.22 27.83
C ARG A 97 -2.91 -18.05 28.39
N GLN A 98 -4.15 -17.59 28.23
CA GLN A 98 -5.33 -18.38 28.59
C GLN A 98 -5.41 -19.65 27.74
N TYR A 99 -5.24 -19.50 26.42
CA TYR A 99 -5.25 -20.63 25.48
C TYR A 99 -4.14 -21.65 25.76
N GLU A 100 -2.93 -21.21 26.10
CA GLU A 100 -1.82 -22.07 26.54
C GLU A 100 -2.23 -22.92 27.76
N LYS A 101 -2.78 -22.28 28.80
CA LYS A 101 -3.27 -22.99 30.00
C LYS A 101 -4.42 -23.94 29.71
N GLU A 102 -5.30 -23.61 28.77
CA GLU A 102 -6.39 -24.49 28.34
C GLU A 102 -5.86 -25.74 27.64
N ILE A 103 -4.83 -25.61 26.81
CA ILE A 103 -4.13 -26.75 26.19
C ILE A 103 -3.49 -27.63 27.27
N ASP A 104 -2.81 -27.05 28.26
CA ASP A 104 -2.21 -27.83 29.35
C ASP A 104 -3.27 -28.64 30.11
N LYS A 105 -4.40 -28.01 30.45
CA LYS A 105 -5.53 -28.70 31.10
C LYS A 105 -6.10 -29.81 30.22
N PHE A 106 -6.29 -29.55 28.93
CA PHE A 106 -6.81 -30.53 27.98
C PHE A 106 -5.84 -31.72 27.85
N ASN A 107 -4.55 -31.48 27.68
CA ASN A 107 -3.52 -32.50 27.51
C ASN A 107 -3.39 -33.40 28.74
N ASN A 108 -3.62 -32.87 29.95
CA ASN A 108 -3.62 -33.66 31.18
C ASN A 108 -4.87 -34.56 31.33
N ALA A 109 -5.94 -34.29 30.57
CA ALA A 109 -7.21 -35.01 30.63
C ALA A 109 -7.40 -36.04 29.51
N VAL A 110 -6.44 -36.16 28.57
CA VAL A 110 -6.52 -37.03 27.40
C VAL A 110 -5.32 -37.96 27.28
N THR A 111 -5.47 -39.02 26.49
CA THR A 111 -4.39 -39.92 26.11
C THR A 111 -3.38 -39.21 25.19
N ASP A 112 -2.13 -39.71 25.17
CA ASP A 112 -1.02 -39.06 24.46
C ASP A 112 -1.28 -38.83 22.96
N ASP A 113 -2.01 -39.72 22.31
CA ASP A 113 -2.38 -39.63 20.89
C ASP A 113 -3.30 -38.43 20.57
N LYS A 114 -3.97 -37.87 21.58
CA LYS A 114 -4.89 -36.73 21.45
C LYS A 114 -4.30 -35.42 21.94
N LYS A 115 -3.08 -35.43 22.48
CA LYS A 115 -2.45 -34.22 23.00
C LYS A 115 -2.19 -33.22 21.87
N ILE A 116 -2.39 -31.95 22.19
CA ILE A 116 -2.16 -30.83 21.28
C ILE A 116 -0.83 -30.19 21.65
N ASP A 117 0.03 -30.00 20.65
CA ASP A 117 1.22 -29.18 20.81
C ASP A 117 0.92 -27.70 20.56
N TYR A 118 1.16 -26.88 21.59
CA TYR A 118 0.98 -25.44 21.53
C TYR A 118 1.89 -24.77 20.50
N GLU A 119 3.15 -25.20 20.35
CA GLU A 119 4.09 -24.62 19.38
C GLU A 119 3.56 -24.84 17.95
N ASN A 120 3.10 -26.05 17.64
CA ASN A 120 2.46 -26.35 16.36
C ASN A 120 1.20 -25.52 16.10
N LYS A 121 0.35 -25.30 17.11
CA LYS A 121 -0.84 -24.43 16.96
C LYS A 121 -0.48 -22.97 16.73
N LEU A 122 0.58 -22.48 17.36
CA LEU A 122 1.11 -21.14 17.07
C LEU A 122 1.64 -21.06 15.64
N ILE A 123 2.39 -22.06 15.17
CA ILE A 123 2.88 -22.12 13.79
C ILE A 123 1.73 -22.09 12.77
N GLU A 124 0.70 -22.92 12.97
CA GLU A 124 -0.50 -22.91 12.12
C GLU A 124 -1.16 -21.52 12.08
N ARG A 125 -1.22 -20.84 13.23
CA ARG A 125 -1.81 -19.51 13.31
C ARG A 125 -0.92 -18.45 12.65
N MET A 126 0.40 -18.51 12.83
CA MET A 126 1.36 -17.65 12.14
C MET A 126 1.17 -17.76 10.62
N ASN A 127 1.16 -18.98 10.08
CA ASN A 127 0.98 -19.20 8.63
C ASN A 127 -0.30 -18.56 8.10
N LYS A 128 -1.44 -18.80 8.75
CA LYS A 128 -2.73 -18.22 8.32
C LYS A 128 -2.73 -16.68 8.33
N ILE A 129 -2.05 -16.06 9.29
CA ILE A 129 -1.95 -14.61 9.37
C ILE A 129 -0.97 -14.09 8.31
N THR A 130 0.21 -14.71 8.20
CA THR A 130 1.25 -14.35 7.25
C THR A 130 0.76 -14.44 5.81
N ASP A 131 0.15 -15.55 5.40
CA ASP A 131 -0.39 -15.73 4.04
C ASP A 131 -1.43 -14.66 3.69
N TYR A 132 -2.32 -14.37 4.63
CA TYR A 132 -3.32 -13.32 4.44
C TYR A 132 -2.67 -11.93 4.29
N ASN A 133 -1.69 -11.61 5.12
CA ASN A 133 -0.98 -10.34 5.07
C ASN A 133 -0.11 -10.21 3.81
N ILE A 134 0.48 -11.29 3.30
CA ILE A 134 1.19 -11.35 2.01
C ILE A 134 0.27 -10.90 0.88
N ILE A 135 -0.93 -11.48 0.79
CA ILE A 135 -1.90 -11.13 -0.26
C ILE A 135 -2.23 -9.62 -0.22
N LEU A 136 -2.41 -9.06 0.98
CA LEU A 136 -2.66 -7.63 1.13
C LEU A 136 -1.46 -6.79 0.72
N ASN A 137 -0.26 -7.13 1.20
CA ASN A 137 0.96 -6.39 0.89
C ASN A 137 1.33 -6.47 -0.60
N ASP A 138 1.11 -7.60 -1.27
CA ASP A 138 1.29 -7.74 -2.72
C ASP A 138 0.33 -6.83 -3.49
N LYS A 139 -0.95 -6.80 -3.10
CA LYS A 139 -1.95 -5.90 -3.69
C LYS A 139 -1.53 -4.44 -3.54
N ARG A 140 -1.13 -4.04 -2.33
CA ARG A 140 -0.64 -2.68 -2.02
C ARG A 140 0.59 -2.33 -2.84
N SER A 141 1.58 -3.21 -2.86
CA SER A 141 2.82 -3.03 -3.62
C SER A 141 2.55 -2.81 -5.12
N ARG A 142 1.56 -3.53 -5.68
CA ARG A 142 1.17 -3.37 -7.08
C ARG A 142 0.53 -2.02 -7.36
N PHE A 143 -0.40 -1.57 -6.51
CA PHE A 143 -0.97 -0.23 -6.63
C PHE A 143 0.09 0.86 -6.48
N LEU A 144 1.02 0.71 -5.53
CA LEU A 144 2.12 1.65 -5.37
C LEU A 144 3.02 1.71 -6.61
N TYR A 145 3.28 0.56 -7.23
CA TYR A 145 4.01 0.49 -8.50
C TYR A 145 3.28 1.29 -9.59
N TYR A 146 1.96 1.08 -9.76
CA TYR A 146 1.18 1.83 -10.74
C TYR A 146 1.18 3.33 -10.44
N ALA A 147 1.01 3.74 -9.18
CA ALA A 147 1.07 5.14 -8.78
C ALA A 147 2.42 5.78 -9.16
N LYS A 148 3.54 5.10 -8.88
CA LYS A 148 4.88 5.59 -9.24
C LYS A 148 5.04 5.71 -10.76
N THR A 149 4.59 4.72 -11.51
CA THR A 149 4.64 4.74 -12.99
C THR A 149 3.83 5.91 -13.55
N THR A 150 2.62 6.15 -13.06
CA THR A 150 1.78 7.26 -13.56
C THR A 150 2.28 8.62 -13.12
N ILE A 151 2.96 8.74 -11.97
CA ILE A 151 3.69 9.95 -11.57
C ILE A 151 4.83 10.25 -12.55
N ILE A 152 5.61 9.24 -12.95
CA ILE A 152 6.68 9.41 -13.95
C ILE A 152 6.09 9.91 -15.27
N ILE A 153 4.98 9.33 -15.72
CA ILE A 153 4.26 9.81 -16.91
C ILE A 153 3.82 11.27 -16.73
N SER A 154 3.25 11.62 -15.57
CA SER A 154 2.83 12.98 -15.24
C SER A 154 3.99 13.98 -15.28
N LEU A 155 5.18 13.58 -14.82
CA LEU A 155 6.40 14.40 -14.88
C LEU A 155 6.80 14.69 -16.33
N PHE A 156 6.83 13.67 -17.20
CA PHE A 156 7.13 13.87 -18.62
C PHE A 156 6.11 14.78 -19.31
N LEU A 157 4.81 14.56 -19.07
CA LEU A 157 3.75 15.40 -19.62
C LEU A 157 3.85 16.85 -19.13
N THR A 158 4.17 17.05 -17.86
CA THR A 158 4.37 18.40 -17.29
C THR A 158 5.57 19.10 -17.92
N GLY A 159 6.66 18.39 -18.20
CA GLY A 159 7.82 18.94 -18.91
C GLY A 159 7.47 19.40 -20.33
N ILE A 160 6.71 18.59 -21.06
CA ILE A 160 6.19 18.96 -22.40
C ILE A 160 5.28 20.18 -22.30
N LEU A 161 4.35 20.19 -21.33
CA LEU A 161 3.43 21.30 -21.12
C LEU A 161 4.17 22.61 -20.81
N PHE A 162 5.21 22.55 -19.98
CA PHE A 162 6.07 23.69 -19.68
C PHE A 162 6.76 24.21 -20.95
N PHE A 163 7.33 23.33 -21.77
CA PHE A 163 7.99 23.71 -23.02
C PHE A 163 7.02 24.38 -24.02
N ILE A 164 5.81 23.84 -24.15
CA ILE A 164 4.75 24.47 -24.97
C ILE A 164 4.44 25.86 -24.43
N LYS A 165 4.28 26.01 -23.11
CA LYS A 165 4.04 27.33 -22.51
C LYS A 165 5.15 28.30 -22.91
N SER A 166 6.42 27.94 -22.71
CA SER A 166 7.57 28.82 -22.97
C SER A 166 7.76 29.25 -24.43
N ILE A 167 7.30 28.46 -25.40
CA ILE A 167 7.44 28.80 -26.82
C ILE A 167 6.28 29.68 -27.29
N TYR A 168 5.06 29.37 -26.86
CA TYR A 168 3.85 29.93 -27.43
C TYR A 168 3.24 31.08 -26.61
N TYR A 169 3.66 31.29 -25.35
CA TYR A 169 3.09 32.28 -24.42
C TYR A 169 4.11 32.89 -23.46
#